data_AF-A0A0H2YSU3-F1
#
_entry.id   AF-A0A0H2YSU3-F1
#
_cell.length_a   1.000
_cell.length_b   1.000
_cell.length_c   1.000
_cell.angle_alpha   90.00
_cell.angle_beta   90.00
_cell.angle_gamma   90.00
#
_symmetry.space_group_name_H-M   'P 1'
#
loop_
_entity.id
_entity.type
_entity.pdbx_description
1 polymer ?
#
loop_
_entity_poly.entity_id
_entity_poly.type
_entity_poly.pdbx_seq_one_letter_code
_entity_poly.pdbx_strand_id
1 'polypeptide(L)'
;MTRKEIKSLSQDKLRGRWTNFLLLVLIVLGVQGLVTYFISNVESIGLSSILNLGNSFLLGPFLESLLVVFVIKLVDRDDKVGLKESIPSCKVWRNFIKKFLALILFELPISLIASIIAVVSFISIISNHFYEYLFMASMNYEDILSQYIGIFIIIILIVATYNIIVSLFFFPVKYIIVEEPELGIWEAVGKAFKMMKGHKWELFVLILSFIGWAILAVLPIVLGSIIIVLMNLSVYILPIFSIGLIWFFVYRDTIYRVYYLSISERALEIGKDELNQDIEVEEEDFEFRD
;
A
#
# COMPACT_ATOMS: atom_id res chain seq x y z
N MET A 1 10.63 -14.64 -13.85
CA MET A 1 9.23 -15.04 -14.16
C MET A 1 8.51 -13.96 -14.96
N THR A 2 7.73 -14.34 -15.95
CA THR A 2 6.84 -13.41 -16.67
C THR A 2 5.57 -13.09 -15.88
N ARG A 3 4.88 -11.97 -16.17
CA ARG A 3 3.61 -11.62 -15.51
C ARG A 3 2.55 -12.72 -15.63
N LYS A 4 2.54 -13.46 -16.74
CA LYS A 4 1.60 -14.56 -16.99
C LYS A 4 1.91 -15.75 -16.09
N GLU A 5 3.20 -16.11 -15.94
CA GLU A 5 3.64 -17.15 -15.01
C GLU A 5 3.27 -16.81 -13.57
N ILE A 6 3.52 -15.58 -13.12
CA ILE A 6 3.17 -15.12 -11.76
C ILE A 6 1.68 -15.33 -11.52
N LYS A 7 0.81 -14.86 -12.43
CA LYS A 7 -0.65 -15.02 -12.30
C LYS A 7 -1.07 -16.50 -12.28
N SER A 8 -0.47 -17.32 -13.14
CA SER A 8 -0.76 -18.76 -13.20
C SER A 8 -0.37 -19.47 -11.90
N LEU A 9 0.83 -19.19 -11.39
CA LEU A 9 1.33 -19.76 -10.14
C LEU A 9 0.48 -19.33 -8.94
N SER A 10 0.06 -18.07 -8.88
CA SER A 10 -0.85 -17.61 -7.83
C SER A 10 -2.22 -18.29 -7.86
N GLN A 11 -2.77 -18.53 -9.06
CA GLN A 11 -4.01 -19.30 -9.21
C GLN A 11 -3.83 -20.72 -8.70
N ASP A 12 -2.72 -21.36 -9.06
CA ASP A 12 -2.40 -22.72 -8.61
C ASP A 12 -2.27 -22.80 -7.09
N LYS A 13 -1.52 -21.86 -6.48
CA LYS A 13 -1.38 -21.79 -5.02
C LYS A 13 -2.71 -21.59 -4.30
N LEU A 14 -3.70 -20.93 -4.91
CA LEU A 14 -5.03 -20.75 -4.33
C LEU A 14 -5.97 -21.95 -4.51
N ARG A 15 -5.73 -22.84 -5.49
CA ARG A 15 -6.63 -23.96 -5.79
C ARG A 15 -6.79 -24.86 -4.57
N GLY A 16 -8.03 -25.02 -4.12
CA GLY A 16 -8.37 -25.84 -2.95
C GLY A 16 -7.92 -25.31 -1.58
N ARG A 17 -7.31 -24.12 -1.51
CA ARG A 17 -6.73 -23.54 -0.28
C ARG A 17 -7.17 -22.10 0.01
N TRP A 18 -8.00 -21.50 -0.85
CA TRP A 18 -8.47 -20.11 -0.72
C TRP A 18 -9.44 -19.85 0.45
N THR A 19 -10.15 -20.87 0.95
CA THR A 19 -11.24 -20.70 1.93
C THR A 19 -10.79 -20.02 3.21
N ASN A 20 -9.66 -20.46 3.79
CA ASN A 20 -9.14 -19.88 5.02
C ASN A 20 -8.64 -18.45 4.80
N PHE A 21 -8.08 -18.16 3.62
CA PHE A 21 -7.65 -16.78 3.32
C PHE A 21 -8.86 -15.85 3.23
N LEU A 22 -9.89 -16.26 2.50
CA LEU A 22 -11.12 -15.49 2.36
C LEU A 22 -11.79 -15.23 3.71
N LEU A 23 -11.87 -16.27 4.55
CA LEU A 23 -12.40 -16.17 5.90
C LEU A 23 -11.58 -15.21 6.76
N LEU A 24 -10.24 -15.25 6.67
CA LEU A 24 -9.37 -14.30 7.36
C LEU A 24 -9.63 -12.85 6.92
N VAL A 25 -9.75 -12.60 5.61
CA VAL A 25 -10.08 -11.25 5.08
C VAL A 25 -11.43 -10.79 5.62
N LEU A 26 -12.44 -11.67 5.66
CA LEU A 26 -13.75 -11.35 6.22
C LEU A 26 -13.69 -11.02 7.72
N ILE A 27 -12.93 -11.79 8.51
CA ILE A 27 -12.70 -11.48 9.94
C ILE A 27 -12.04 -10.11 10.08
N VAL A 28 -10.99 -9.83 9.30
CA VAL A 28 -10.28 -8.55 9.34
C VAL A 28 -11.23 -7.39 9.05
N LEU A 29 -12.04 -7.49 8.00
CA LEU A 29 -13.03 -6.47 7.65
C LEU A 29 -14.11 -6.32 8.73
N GLY A 30 -14.59 -7.43 9.28
CA GLY A 30 -15.59 -7.43 10.35
C GLY A 30 -15.07 -6.78 11.63
N VAL A 31 -13.85 -7.11 12.06
CA VAL A 31 -13.18 -6.49 13.22
C VAL A 31 -13.00 -5.00 12.98
N GLN A 32 -12.50 -4.60 11.81
CA GLN A 32 -12.31 -3.19 11.47
C GLN A 32 -13.63 -2.42 11.49
N GLY A 33 -14.68 -2.98 10.88
CA GLY A 33 -16.02 -2.36 10.85
C GLY A 33 -16.64 -2.23 12.23
N LEU A 34 -16.53 -3.27 13.08
CA LEU A 34 -17.02 -3.24 14.46
C LEU A 34 -16.31 -2.18 15.28
N VAL A 35 -14.97 -2.12 15.21
CA VAL A 35 -14.20 -1.12 15.96
C VAL A 35 -14.57 0.30 15.51
N THR A 36 -14.64 0.55 14.21
CA THR A 36 -15.07 1.85 13.69
C THR A 36 -16.50 2.21 14.12
N TYR A 37 -17.41 1.23 14.12
CA TYR A 37 -18.77 1.42 14.62
C TYR A 37 -18.76 1.82 16.11
N PHE A 38 -18.06 1.09 16.97
CA PHE A 38 -17.98 1.44 18.40
C PHE A 38 -17.41 2.84 18.62
N ILE A 39 -16.34 3.20 17.91
CA ILE A 39 -15.72 4.53 18.02
C ILE A 39 -16.69 5.64 17.57
N SER A 40 -17.46 5.40 16.50
CA SER A 40 -18.43 6.37 15.99
C SER A 40 -19.61 6.64 16.94
N ASN A 41 -19.87 5.73 17.89
CA ASN A 41 -20.92 5.89 18.90
C ASN A 41 -20.41 6.54 20.21
N VAL A 42 -19.13 6.92 20.29
CA VAL A 42 -18.58 7.62 21.47
C VAL A 42 -18.91 9.11 21.38
N GLU A 43 -19.74 9.60 22.30
CA GLU A 43 -20.16 11.02 22.35
C GLU A 43 -19.01 12.00 22.57
N SER A 44 -18.00 11.60 23.36
CA SER A 44 -16.84 12.45 23.65
C SER A 44 -15.90 12.54 22.44
N ILE A 45 -15.75 13.75 21.90
CA ILE A 45 -14.81 14.06 20.82
C ILE A 45 -13.36 13.70 21.22
N GLY A 46 -12.99 13.97 22.49
CA GLY A 46 -11.65 13.67 23.00
C GLY A 46 -11.36 12.16 23.02
N LEU A 47 -12.29 11.37 23.58
CA LEU A 47 -12.12 9.91 23.64
C LEU A 47 -12.19 9.26 22.26
N SER A 48 -13.14 9.66 21.41
CA SER A 48 -13.24 9.12 20.04
C SER A 48 -11.97 9.41 19.21
N SER A 49 -11.35 10.58 19.40
CA SER A 49 -10.08 10.91 18.76
C SER A 49 -8.95 10.00 19.22
N ILE A 50 -8.82 9.77 20.53
CA ILE A 50 -7.81 8.86 21.10
C ILE A 50 -8.02 7.42 20.58
N LEU A 51 -9.26 6.96 20.55
CA LEU A 51 -9.58 5.62 20.03
C LEU A 51 -9.31 5.50 18.54
N ASN A 52 -9.59 6.54 17.74
CA ASN A 52 -9.25 6.58 16.32
C ASN A 52 -7.73 6.50 16.10
N LEU A 53 -6.93 7.16 16.94
CA LEU A 53 -5.47 7.02 16.90
C LEU A 53 -5.06 5.57 17.21
N GLY A 54 -5.61 4.96 18.27
CA GLY A 54 -5.36 3.54 18.56
C GLY A 54 -5.73 2.62 17.40
N ASN A 55 -6.88 2.85 16.77
CA ASN A 55 -7.35 2.10 15.60
C ASN A 55 -6.38 2.23 14.42
N SER A 56 -5.96 3.44 14.07
CA SER A 56 -5.09 3.69 12.91
C SER A 56 -3.64 3.24 13.14
N PHE A 57 -3.09 3.45 14.34
CA PHE A 57 -1.66 3.24 14.61
C PHE A 57 -1.33 1.87 15.22
N LEU A 58 -2.31 1.18 15.83
CA LEU A 58 -2.08 -0.12 16.47
C LEU A 58 -2.87 -1.23 15.78
N LEU A 59 -4.19 -1.06 15.66
CA LEU A 59 -5.05 -2.11 15.10
C LEU A 59 -4.83 -2.26 13.59
N GLY A 60 -4.77 -1.17 12.83
CA GLY A 60 -4.51 -1.21 11.39
C GLY A 60 -3.26 -2.02 11.00
N PRO A 61 -2.07 -1.68 11.53
CA PRO A 61 -0.85 -2.45 11.29
C PRO A 61 -0.93 -3.91 11.77
N PHE A 62 -1.66 -4.17 12.87
CA PHE A 62 -1.90 -5.55 13.32
C PHE A 62 -2.73 -6.34 12.32
N LEU A 63 -3.86 -5.80 11.85
CA LEU A 63 -4.71 -6.45 10.86
C LEU A 63 -3.99 -6.65 9.52
N GLU A 64 -3.18 -5.68 9.07
CA GLU A 64 -2.33 -5.83 7.90
C GLU A 64 -1.35 -7.01 8.08
N SER A 65 -0.71 -7.09 9.25
CA SER A 65 0.26 -8.15 9.53
C SER A 65 -0.35 -9.56 9.53
N LEU A 66 -1.61 -9.72 9.95
CA LEU A 66 -2.33 -11.01 9.86
C LEU A 66 -2.42 -11.49 8.41
N LEU A 67 -2.81 -10.58 7.50
CA LEU A 67 -2.96 -10.90 6.08
C LEU A 67 -1.61 -11.22 5.44
N VAL A 68 -0.56 -10.45 5.78
CA VAL A 68 0.78 -10.67 5.22
C VAL A 68 1.38 -11.99 5.73
N VAL A 69 1.31 -12.29 7.04
CA VAL A 69 1.80 -13.56 7.59
C VAL A 69 1.05 -14.74 6.99
N PHE A 70 -0.27 -14.62 6.82
CA PHE A 70 -1.07 -15.68 6.22
C PHE A 70 -0.69 -15.92 4.76
N VAL A 71 -0.58 -14.87 3.93
CA VAL A 71 -0.27 -15.04 2.50
C VAL A 71 1.13 -15.59 2.27
N ILE A 72 2.10 -15.23 3.13
CA ILE A 72 3.45 -15.81 3.14
C ILE A 72 3.34 -17.32 3.33
N LYS A 73 2.70 -17.78 4.42
CA LYS A 73 2.56 -19.21 4.71
C LYS A 73 1.78 -19.95 3.64
N LEU A 74 0.74 -19.33 3.08
CA LEU A 74 -0.10 -19.93 2.04
C LEU A 74 0.68 -20.20 0.75
N VAL A 75 1.57 -19.29 0.36
CA VAL A 75 2.36 -19.41 -0.87
C VAL A 75 3.56 -20.33 -0.65
N ASP A 76 4.25 -20.17 0.47
CA ASP A 76 5.51 -20.85 0.74
C ASP A 76 5.32 -22.32 1.09
N ARG A 77 4.17 -22.69 1.65
CA ARG A 77 3.84 -24.08 1.97
C ARG A 77 2.92 -24.69 0.91
N ASP A 78 2.95 -26.01 0.81
CA ASP A 78 2.10 -26.78 -0.10
C ASP A 78 0.87 -27.39 0.59
N ASP A 79 0.80 -27.33 1.92
CA ASP A 79 -0.35 -27.80 2.72
C ASP A 79 -1.41 -26.70 2.95
N LYS A 80 -2.49 -27.08 3.66
CA LYS A 80 -3.58 -26.14 4.02
C LYS A 80 -3.19 -25.37 5.28
N VAL A 81 -3.04 -24.05 5.14
CA VAL A 81 -2.72 -23.14 6.25
C VAL A 81 -3.95 -22.85 7.10
N GLY A 82 -3.85 -23.05 8.42
CA GLY A 82 -4.91 -22.72 9.38
C GLY A 82 -4.95 -21.24 9.74
N LEU A 83 -6.13 -20.74 10.16
CA LEU A 83 -6.30 -19.33 10.57
C LEU A 83 -5.39 -18.92 11.73
N LYS A 84 -5.17 -19.81 12.69
CA LYS A 84 -4.31 -19.53 13.87
C LYS A 84 -2.87 -19.22 13.47
N GLU A 85 -2.45 -19.68 12.30
CA GLU A 85 -1.10 -19.45 11.81
C GLU A 85 -0.90 -18.04 11.26
N SER A 86 -1.96 -17.27 11.03
CA SER A 86 -1.84 -15.86 10.63
C SER A 86 -1.34 -14.96 11.76
N ILE A 87 -1.43 -15.42 13.02
CA ILE A 87 -1.13 -14.59 14.19
C ILE A 87 0.36 -14.23 14.18
N PRO A 88 0.71 -12.93 14.06
CA PRO A 88 2.09 -12.49 14.06
C PRO A 88 2.71 -12.66 15.45
N SER A 89 4.02 -12.85 15.52
CA SER A 89 4.74 -12.70 16.78
C SER A 89 4.73 -11.23 17.22
N CYS A 90 4.91 -10.98 18.52
CA CYS A 90 5.00 -9.61 19.06
C CYS A 90 6.10 -8.79 18.35
N LYS A 91 7.20 -9.45 17.95
CA LYS A 91 8.29 -8.82 17.20
C LYS A 91 7.86 -8.38 15.80
N VAL A 92 7.15 -9.25 15.07
CA VAL A 92 6.62 -8.94 13.73
C VAL A 92 5.61 -7.80 13.82
N TRP A 93 4.64 -7.87 14.73
CA TRP A 93 3.65 -6.80 14.93
C TRP A 93 4.32 -5.44 15.22
N ARG A 94 5.31 -5.42 16.11
CA ARG A 94 6.09 -4.21 16.41
C ARG A 94 6.81 -3.68 15.17
N ASN A 95 7.35 -4.55 14.31
CA ASN A 95 8.00 -4.12 13.08
C ASN A 95 7.00 -3.56 12.05
N PHE A 96 5.75 -4.05 12.03
CA PHE A 96 4.68 -3.44 11.23
C PHE A 96 4.34 -2.02 11.69
N ILE A 97 4.28 -1.78 13.01
CA ILE A 97 4.12 -0.42 13.55
C ILE A 97 5.29 0.47 13.11
N LYS A 98 6.54 -0.01 13.24
CA LYS A 98 7.73 0.73 12.80
C LYS A 98 7.70 1.02 11.29
N LYS A 99 7.29 0.06 10.46
CA LYS A 99 7.09 0.24 9.02
C LYS A 99 6.05 1.32 8.74
N PHE A 100 4.91 1.27 9.43
CA PHE A 100 3.85 2.27 9.27
C PHE A 100 4.33 3.69 9.64
N LEU A 101 5.04 3.81 10.76
CA LEU A 101 5.65 5.08 11.19
C LEU A 101 6.72 5.57 10.20
N ALA A 102 7.55 4.67 9.68
CA ALA A 102 8.54 5.01 8.67
C ALA A 102 7.86 5.50 7.38
N LEU A 103 6.78 4.85 6.94
CA LEU A 103 6.01 5.29 5.77
C LEU A 103 5.45 6.70 5.95
N ILE A 104 4.83 6.99 7.10
CA ILE A 104 4.34 8.34 7.44
C ILE A 104 5.49 9.35 7.42
N LEU A 105 6.67 8.99 7.95
CA LEU A 105 7.82 9.87 7.96
C LEU A 105 8.33 10.21 6.53
N PHE A 106 8.19 9.29 5.58
CA PHE A 106 8.49 9.56 4.17
C PHE A 106 7.40 10.41 3.49
N GLU A 107 6.13 10.23 3.84
CA GLU A 107 5.01 10.97 3.23
C GLU A 107 4.87 12.41 3.78
N LEU A 108 5.30 12.65 5.01
CA LEU A 108 5.14 13.95 5.68
C LEU A 108 5.87 15.09 4.93
N PRO A 109 7.16 15.00 4.56
CA PRO A 109 7.86 16.09 3.88
C PRO A 109 7.20 16.52 2.57
N ILE A 110 6.73 15.57 1.75
CA ILE A 110 6.06 15.93 0.50
C ILE A 110 4.73 16.65 0.75
N SER A 111 4.00 16.23 1.79
CA SER A 111 2.73 16.86 2.15
C SER A 111 2.95 18.29 2.66
N LEU A 112 4.02 18.53 3.42
CA LEU A 112 4.39 19.87 3.88
C LEU A 112 4.80 20.76 2.70
N ILE A 113 5.66 20.27 1.81
CA ILE A 113 6.07 21.00 0.60
C ILE A 113 4.84 21.35 -0.25
N ALA A 114 3.95 20.40 -0.49
CA ALA A 114 2.70 20.62 -1.21
C ALA A 114 1.81 21.67 -0.53
N SER A 115 1.72 21.65 0.80
CA SER A 115 0.96 22.64 1.56
C SER A 115 1.56 24.05 1.46
N ILE A 116 2.89 24.18 1.49
CA ILE A 116 3.58 25.46 1.33
C ILE A 116 3.33 26.03 -0.07
N ILE A 117 3.46 25.20 -1.11
CA ILE A 117 3.15 25.59 -2.50
C ILE A 117 1.69 26.07 -2.59
N ALA A 118 0.74 25.31 -2.02
CA ALA A 118 -0.67 25.69 -2.02
C ALA A 118 -0.91 27.07 -1.39
N VAL A 119 -0.30 27.35 -0.23
CA VAL A 119 -0.45 28.62 0.48
C VAL A 119 0.17 29.79 -0.31
N VAL A 120 1.38 29.60 -0.86
CA VAL A 120 2.04 30.64 -1.67
C VAL A 120 1.21 30.95 -2.91
N SER A 121 0.76 29.92 -3.64
CA SER A 121 -0.12 30.07 -4.80
C SER A 121 -1.42 30.78 -4.44
N PHE A 122 -2.01 30.48 -3.28
CA PHE A 122 -3.23 31.13 -2.81
C PHE A 122 -3.04 32.63 -2.57
N ILE A 123 -1.95 33.01 -1.90
CA ILE A 123 -1.60 34.42 -1.66
C ILE A 123 -1.36 35.16 -2.98
N SER A 124 -0.63 34.54 -3.91
CA SER A 124 -0.35 35.15 -5.23
C SER A 124 -1.62 35.41 -6.03
N ILE A 125 -2.56 34.46 -6.08
CA ILE A 125 -3.82 34.62 -6.82
C ILE A 125 -4.65 35.76 -6.22
N ILE A 126 -4.82 35.79 -4.89
CA ILE A 126 -5.54 36.89 -4.23
C ILE A 126 -4.88 38.23 -4.52
N SER A 127 -3.55 38.29 -4.41
CA SER A 127 -2.82 39.55 -4.63
C SER A 127 -3.04 40.06 -6.05
N ASN A 128 -2.88 39.20 -7.06
CA ASN A 128 -3.07 39.57 -8.47
C ASN A 128 -4.49 40.10 -8.75
N HIS A 129 -5.52 39.41 -8.28
CA HIS A 129 -6.90 39.88 -8.49
C HIS A 129 -7.25 41.12 -7.67
N PHE A 130 -6.63 41.31 -6.50
CA PHE A 130 -6.75 42.55 -5.75
C PHE A 130 -6.14 43.74 -6.50
N TYR A 131 -4.96 43.55 -7.13
CA TYR A 131 -4.39 44.56 -8.03
C TYR A 131 -5.31 44.85 -9.22
N GLU A 132 -5.84 43.84 -9.90
CA GLU A 132 -6.77 44.02 -11.03
C GLU A 132 -8.04 44.77 -10.60
N TYR A 133 -8.62 44.43 -9.44
CA TYR A 133 -9.79 45.10 -8.89
C TYR A 133 -9.53 46.59 -8.59
N LEU A 134 -8.35 46.92 -8.05
CA LEU A 134 -7.98 48.30 -7.71
C LEU A 134 -7.70 49.18 -8.95
N PHE A 135 -7.17 48.60 -10.04
CA PHE A 135 -6.60 49.38 -11.14
C PHE A 135 -7.30 49.22 -12.51
N MET A 136 -8.05 48.13 -12.77
CA MET A 136 -8.53 47.82 -14.14
C MET A 136 -10.03 47.47 -14.29
N ALA A 137 -10.85 47.65 -13.26
CA ALA A 137 -12.31 47.51 -13.27
C ALA A 137 -12.88 46.11 -13.63
N SER A 138 -13.75 45.64 -12.73
CA SER A 138 -14.46 44.35 -12.69
C SER A 138 -13.60 43.10 -12.43
N MET A 139 -13.99 42.32 -11.40
CA MET A 139 -13.44 41.00 -11.13
C MET A 139 -14.19 39.97 -11.97
N ASN A 140 -13.49 39.22 -12.83
CA ASN A 140 -14.05 38.02 -13.44
C ASN A 140 -13.80 36.81 -12.53
N TYR A 141 -14.78 36.44 -11.71
CA TYR A 141 -14.68 35.31 -10.78
C TYR A 141 -14.38 33.97 -11.46
N GLU A 142 -14.74 33.81 -12.74
CA GLU A 142 -14.45 32.59 -13.50
C GLU A 142 -12.95 32.37 -13.72
N ASP A 143 -12.20 33.45 -14.00
CA ASP A 143 -10.76 33.38 -14.21
C ASP A 143 -10.04 32.99 -12.92
N ILE A 144 -10.46 33.56 -11.78
CA ILE A 144 -9.96 33.22 -10.45
C ILE A 144 -10.14 31.74 -10.17
N LEU A 145 -11.36 31.24 -10.38
CA LEU A 145 -11.72 29.86 -10.12
C LEU A 145 -10.91 28.91 -11.01
N SER A 146 -10.73 29.25 -12.29
CA SER A 146 -9.96 28.43 -13.24
C SER A 146 -8.49 28.30 -12.83
N GLN A 147 -7.86 29.39 -12.36
CA GLN A 147 -6.48 29.39 -11.88
C GLN A 147 -6.33 28.54 -10.62
N TYR A 148 -7.26 28.67 -9.66
CA TYR A 148 -7.25 27.84 -8.44
C TYR A 148 -7.40 26.35 -8.77
N ILE A 149 -8.33 25.99 -9.65
CA ILE A 149 -8.51 24.61 -10.08
C ILE A 149 -7.26 24.08 -10.77
N GLY A 150 -6.64 24.87 -11.65
CA GLY A 150 -5.41 24.48 -12.37
C GLY A 150 -4.26 24.16 -11.41
N ILE A 151 -3.99 25.03 -10.45
CA ILE A 151 -2.94 24.82 -9.44
C ILE A 151 -3.27 23.62 -8.55
N PHE A 152 -4.53 23.49 -8.13
CA PHE A 152 -4.97 22.37 -7.30
C PHE A 152 -4.75 21.02 -7.99
N ILE A 153 -5.06 20.92 -9.29
CA ILE A 153 -4.79 19.72 -10.10
C ILE A 153 -3.29 19.42 -10.14
N ILE A 154 -2.44 20.43 -10.38
CA ILE A 154 -0.98 20.26 -10.42
C ILE A 154 -0.45 19.71 -9.09
N ILE A 155 -0.91 20.27 -7.96
CA ILE A 155 -0.50 19.82 -6.62
C ILE A 155 -0.92 18.37 -6.39
N ILE A 156 -2.17 18.01 -6.73
CA ILE A 156 -2.64 16.62 -6.63
C ILE A 156 -1.76 15.68 -7.46
N LEU A 157 -1.40 16.06 -8.69
CA LEU A 157 -0.56 15.22 -9.55
C LEU A 157 0.84 15.00 -8.96
N ILE A 158 1.44 16.04 -8.37
CA ILE A 158 2.75 15.94 -7.70
C ILE A 158 2.66 14.98 -6.50
N VAL A 159 1.67 15.21 -5.62
CA VAL A 159 1.48 14.38 -4.42
C VAL A 159 1.16 12.94 -4.81
N ALA A 160 0.26 12.72 -5.77
CA ALA A 160 -0.11 11.38 -6.23
C ALA A 160 1.09 10.63 -6.83
N THR A 161 1.88 11.29 -7.69
CA THR A 161 3.08 10.69 -8.30
C THR A 161 4.08 10.26 -7.23
N TYR A 162 4.32 11.11 -6.23
CA TYR A 162 5.20 10.79 -5.12
C TYR A 162 4.71 9.59 -4.30
N ASN A 163 3.41 9.56 -3.95
CA ASN A 163 2.82 8.45 -3.20
C ASN A 163 2.94 7.11 -3.94
N ILE A 164 2.73 7.11 -5.27
CA ILE A 164 2.94 5.91 -6.09
C ILE A 164 4.39 5.44 -5.99
N ILE A 165 5.34 6.36 -6.14
CA ILE A 165 6.78 6.04 -6.07
C ILE A 165 7.13 5.42 -4.71
N VAL A 166 6.73 6.06 -3.60
CA VAL A 166 6.98 5.55 -2.24
C VAL A 166 6.34 4.18 -2.03
N SER A 167 5.10 3.98 -2.49
CA SER A 167 4.40 2.69 -2.40
C SER A 167 5.15 1.56 -3.11
N LEU A 168 5.70 1.83 -4.31
CA LEU A 168 6.51 0.86 -5.05
C LEU A 168 7.80 0.49 -4.30
N PHE A 169 8.46 1.47 -3.68
CA PHE A 169 9.67 1.23 -2.90
C PHE A 169 9.41 0.46 -1.60
N PHE A 170 8.33 0.79 -0.89
CA PHE A 170 7.97 0.16 0.39
C PHE A 170 7.30 -1.21 0.21
N PHE A 171 6.94 -1.59 -1.02
CA PHE A 171 6.27 -2.85 -1.32
C PHE A 171 6.94 -4.09 -0.72
N PRO A 172 8.27 -4.32 -0.85
CA PRO A 172 8.92 -5.51 -0.31
C PRO A 172 9.06 -5.48 1.22
N VAL A 173 9.06 -4.29 1.84
CA VAL A 173 9.36 -4.12 3.28
C VAL A 173 8.44 -4.97 4.14
N LYS A 174 7.15 -5.05 3.80
CA LYS A 174 6.17 -5.84 4.57
C LYS A 174 6.46 -7.34 4.59
N TYR A 175 7.14 -7.88 3.58
CA TYR A 175 7.55 -9.29 3.54
C TYR A 175 8.87 -9.48 4.29
N ILE A 176 9.84 -8.60 4.07
CA ILE A 176 11.16 -8.65 4.72
C ILE A 176 11.01 -8.61 6.25
N ILE A 177 10.16 -7.73 6.81
CA ILE A 177 9.99 -7.63 8.27
C ILE A 177 9.29 -8.84 8.90
N VAL A 178 8.65 -9.70 8.09
CA VAL A 178 8.06 -10.97 8.53
C VAL A 178 9.07 -12.09 8.45
N GLU A 179 9.83 -12.15 7.35
CA GLU A 179 10.84 -13.18 7.10
C GLU A 179 12.06 -13.00 8.00
N GLU A 180 12.51 -11.76 8.18
CA GLU A 180 13.68 -11.37 8.97
C GLU A 180 13.27 -10.35 10.05
N PRO A 181 12.52 -10.76 11.08
CA PRO A 181 12.02 -9.85 12.11
C PRO A 181 13.13 -9.26 12.99
N GLU A 182 14.34 -9.82 12.92
CA GLU A 182 15.54 -9.37 13.60
C GLU A 182 16.11 -8.05 13.03
N LEU A 183 15.87 -7.77 11.75
CA LEU A 183 16.42 -6.59 11.08
C LEU A 183 15.83 -5.30 11.62
N GLY A 184 16.67 -4.26 11.66
CA GLY A 184 16.22 -2.90 11.89
C GLY A 184 15.29 -2.42 10.76
N ILE A 185 14.35 -1.51 11.07
CA ILE A 185 13.42 -1.01 10.05
C ILE A 185 14.15 -0.33 8.88
N TRP A 186 15.23 0.41 9.17
CA TRP A 186 16.04 1.08 8.16
C TRP A 186 16.84 0.11 7.29
N GLU A 187 17.31 -1.00 7.88
CA GLU A 187 17.97 -2.09 7.15
C GLU A 187 16.99 -2.79 6.23
N ALA A 188 15.77 -3.09 6.72
CA ALA A 188 14.71 -3.68 5.91
C ALA A 188 14.29 -2.77 4.74
N VAL A 189 14.21 -1.45 4.97
CA VAL A 189 13.96 -0.46 3.90
C VAL A 189 15.14 -0.43 2.91
N GLY A 190 16.38 -0.42 3.39
CA GLY A 190 17.57 -0.46 2.54
C GLY A 190 17.62 -1.72 1.66
N LYS A 191 17.32 -2.88 2.24
CA LYS A 191 17.21 -4.16 1.53
C LYS A 191 16.10 -4.12 0.48
N ALA A 192 14.91 -3.61 0.83
CA ALA A 192 13.81 -3.42 -0.12
C ALA A 192 14.22 -2.51 -1.31
N PHE A 193 14.97 -1.43 -1.05
CA PHE A 193 15.42 -0.51 -2.09
C PHE A 193 16.39 -1.17 -3.07
N LYS A 194 17.33 -1.97 -2.55
CA LYS A 194 18.25 -2.76 -3.38
C LYS A 194 17.49 -3.78 -4.22
N MET A 195 16.55 -4.53 -3.62
CA MET A 195 15.70 -5.49 -4.31
C MET A 195 14.82 -4.88 -5.41
N MET A 196 14.42 -3.61 -5.26
CA MET A 196 13.57 -2.92 -6.25
C MET A 196 14.35 -2.24 -7.38
N LYS A 197 15.69 -2.23 -7.35
CA LYS A 197 16.50 -1.66 -8.43
C LYS A 197 16.24 -2.45 -9.72
N GLY A 198 15.81 -1.77 -10.79
CA GLY A 198 15.43 -2.41 -12.06
C GLY A 198 14.00 -2.96 -12.12
N HIS A 199 13.32 -3.19 -10.99
CA HIS A 199 12.01 -3.88 -10.96
C HIS A 199 10.80 -2.97 -10.64
N LYS A 200 11.00 -1.66 -10.46
CA LYS A 200 9.88 -0.72 -10.15
C LYS A 200 8.83 -0.68 -11.25
N TRP A 201 9.27 -0.66 -12.51
CA TRP A 201 8.37 -0.62 -13.66
C TRP A 201 7.60 -1.94 -13.83
N GLU A 202 8.25 -3.07 -13.56
CA GLU A 202 7.58 -4.39 -13.53
C GLU A 202 6.42 -4.40 -12.54
N LEU A 203 6.65 -3.90 -11.31
CA LEU A 203 5.62 -3.78 -10.27
C LEU A 203 4.52 -2.80 -10.67
N PHE A 204 4.87 -1.62 -11.20
CA PHE A 204 3.88 -0.63 -11.64
C PHE A 204 2.93 -1.20 -12.70
N VAL A 205 3.49 -1.86 -13.71
CA VAL A 205 2.70 -2.49 -14.78
C VAL A 205 1.89 -3.69 -14.24
N LEU A 206 2.40 -4.42 -13.25
CA LEU A 206 1.65 -5.47 -12.57
C LEU A 206 0.42 -4.88 -11.84
N ILE A 207 0.60 -3.78 -11.11
CA ILE A 207 -0.48 -3.03 -10.45
C ILE A 207 -1.53 -2.56 -11.47
N LEU A 208 -1.10 -1.94 -12.57
CA LEU A 208 -2.00 -1.52 -13.65
C LEU A 208 -2.81 -2.67 -14.23
N SER A 209 -2.23 -3.89 -14.29
CA SER A 209 -2.95 -5.07 -14.78
C SER A 209 -4.14 -5.48 -13.90
N PHE A 210 -4.24 -4.95 -12.69
CA PHE A 210 -5.37 -5.16 -11.78
C PHE A 210 -6.46 -4.11 -11.92
N ILE A 211 -6.26 -3.02 -12.68
CA ILE A 211 -7.23 -1.91 -12.73
C ILE A 211 -8.60 -2.37 -13.22
N GLY A 212 -8.65 -3.24 -14.23
CA GLY A 212 -9.92 -3.81 -14.73
C GLY A 212 -10.63 -4.65 -13.66
N TRP A 213 -9.88 -5.46 -12.91
CA TRP A 213 -10.44 -6.26 -11.81
C TRP A 213 -10.90 -5.40 -10.64
N ALA A 214 -10.17 -4.33 -10.33
CA ALA A 214 -10.54 -3.37 -9.29
C ALA A 214 -11.85 -2.65 -9.66
N ILE A 215 -11.99 -2.19 -10.91
CA ILE A 215 -13.23 -1.58 -11.41
C ILE A 215 -14.39 -2.58 -11.29
N LEU A 216 -14.21 -3.81 -11.78
CA LEU A 216 -15.24 -4.86 -11.69
C LEU A 216 -15.65 -5.17 -10.25
N ALA A 217 -14.71 -5.13 -9.29
CA ALA A 217 -15.00 -5.39 -7.89
C ALA A 217 -15.69 -4.20 -7.19
N VAL A 218 -15.51 -2.97 -7.68
CA VAL A 218 -16.14 -1.74 -7.14
C VAL A 218 -17.53 -1.48 -7.73
N LEU A 219 -17.79 -1.89 -8.98
CA LEU A 219 -19.07 -1.66 -9.65
C LEU A 219 -20.31 -2.09 -8.82
N PRO A 220 -20.33 -3.28 -8.17
CA PRO A 220 -21.47 -3.67 -7.36
C PRO A 220 -21.71 -2.74 -6.17
N ILE A 221 -20.67 -2.13 -5.59
CA ILE A 221 -20.78 -1.19 -4.47
C ILE A 221 -21.41 0.12 -4.92
N VAL A 222 -21.04 0.61 -6.11
CA VAL A 222 -21.63 1.82 -6.69
C VAL A 222 -23.10 1.59 -6.99
N LEU A 223 -23.44 0.47 -7.64
CA LEU A 223 -24.83 0.10 -7.91
C LEU A 223 -25.62 -0.12 -6.61
N GLY A 224 -25.04 -0.79 -5.63
CA GLY A 224 -25.64 -1.01 -4.32
C GLY A 224 -25.93 0.31 -3.59
N SER A 225 -25.00 1.26 -3.64
CA SER A 225 -25.18 2.60 -3.08
C SER A 225 -26.34 3.34 -3.74
N ILE A 226 -26.47 3.26 -5.08
CA ILE A 226 -27.59 3.85 -5.81
C ILE A 226 -28.92 3.22 -5.39
N ILE A 227 -28.99 1.89 -5.32
CA ILE A 227 -30.20 1.16 -4.90
C ILE A 227 -30.61 1.56 -3.48
N ILE A 228 -29.65 1.64 -2.55
CA ILE A 228 -29.89 2.05 -1.17
C ILE A 228 -30.55 3.43 -1.10
N VAL A 229 -30.02 4.40 -1.85
CA VAL A 229 -30.57 5.76 -1.89
C VAL A 229 -31.95 5.78 -2.55
N LEU A 230 -32.12 5.13 -3.71
CA LEU A 230 -33.39 5.14 -4.46
C LEU A 230 -34.52 4.46 -3.71
N MET A 231 -34.23 3.36 -3.01
CA MET A 231 -35.22 2.57 -2.28
C MET A 231 -35.30 2.93 -0.79
N ASN A 232 -34.54 3.97 -0.35
CA ASN A 232 -34.42 4.39 1.04
C ASN A 232 -34.13 3.22 1.99
N LEU A 233 -33.25 2.31 1.56
CA LEU A 233 -32.85 1.14 2.36
C LEU A 233 -31.80 1.55 3.39
N SER A 234 -31.61 0.69 4.40
CA SER A 234 -30.54 0.90 5.37
C SER A 234 -29.16 0.74 4.75
N VAL A 235 -28.23 1.65 5.05
CA VAL A 235 -26.82 1.56 4.63
C VAL A 235 -26.12 0.30 5.15
N TYR A 236 -26.65 -0.35 6.19
CA TYR A 236 -26.09 -1.58 6.74
C TYR A 236 -26.11 -2.77 5.77
N ILE A 237 -26.85 -2.69 4.66
CA ILE A 237 -26.83 -3.73 3.61
C ILE A 237 -25.69 -3.56 2.60
N LEU A 238 -25.00 -2.41 2.60
CA LEU A 238 -23.90 -2.11 1.68
C LEU A 238 -22.79 -3.20 1.65
N PRO A 239 -22.39 -3.84 2.77
CA PRO A 239 -21.37 -4.88 2.75
C PRO A 239 -21.69 -6.08 1.83
N ILE A 240 -22.96 -6.37 1.55
CA ILE A 240 -23.37 -7.45 0.64
C ILE A 240 -22.84 -7.17 -0.77
N PHE A 241 -22.82 -5.91 -1.18
CA PHE A 241 -22.31 -5.47 -2.47
C PHE A 241 -20.77 -5.46 -2.53
N SER A 242 -20.08 -5.62 -1.39
CA SER A 242 -18.61 -5.61 -1.32
C SER A 242 -17.97 -6.99 -1.44
N ILE A 243 -18.76 -8.06 -1.66
CA ILE A 243 -18.24 -9.44 -1.66
C ILE A 243 -17.17 -9.67 -2.74
N GLY A 244 -17.30 -8.99 -3.89
CA GLY A 244 -16.32 -9.04 -4.98
C GLY A 244 -14.94 -8.48 -4.59
N LEU A 245 -14.89 -7.49 -3.69
CA LEU A 245 -13.62 -6.95 -3.19
C LEU A 245 -12.86 -7.98 -2.36
N ILE A 246 -13.56 -8.83 -1.59
CA ILE A 246 -12.92 -9.85 -0.76
C ILE A 246 -12.12 -10.81 -1.65
N TRP A 247 -12.73 -11.28 -2.75
CA TRP A 247 -12.05 -12.16 -3.71
C TRP A 247 -10.87 -11.47 -4.39
N PHE A 248 -11.06 -10.20 -4.76
CA PHE A 248 -10.01 -9.37 -5.36
C PHE A 248 -8.80 -9.23 -4.42
N PHE A 249 -9.03 -8.98 -3.13
CA PHE A 249 -7.96 -8.87 -2.12
C PHE A 249 -7.16 -10.18 -2.00
N VAL A 250 -7.85 -11.32 -1.86
CA VAL A 250 -7.22 -12.64 -1.80
C VAL A 250 -6.33 -12.89 -3.02
N TYR A 251 -6.88 -12.68 -4.22
CA TYR A 251 -6.16 -12.92 -5.47
C TYR A 251 -4.95 -12.00 -5.65
N ARG A 252 -5.14 -10.70 -5.41
CA ARG A 252 -4.09 -9.69 -5.54
C ARG A 252 -2.94 -9.93 -4.57
N ASP A 253 -3.23 -10.22 -3.32
CA ASP A 253 -2.20 -10.38 -2.29
C ASP A 253 -1.36 -11.64 -2.52
N THR A 254 -1.97 -12.73 -3.01
CA THR A 254 -1.21 -13.92 -3.45
C THR A 254 -0.28 -13.59 -4.62
N ILE A 255 -0.73 -12.81 -5.60
CA ILE A 255 0.12 -12.38 -6.72
C ILE A 255 1.28 -11.52 -6.23
N TYR A 256 1.02 -10.60 -5.30
CA TYR A 256 2.07 -9.78 -4.74
C TYR A 256 3.12 -10.60 -3.97
N ARG A 257 2.70 -11.65 -3.25
CA ARG A 257 3.65 -12.57 -2.60
C ARG A 257 4.50 -13.33 -3.64
N VAL A 258 3.88 -13.89 -4.68
CA VAL A 258 4.62 -14.59 -5.74
C VAL A 258 5.57 -13.65 -6.49
N TYR A 259 5.14 -12.42 -6.78
CA TYR A 259 6.00 -11.41 -7.39
C TYR A 259 7.20 -11.07 -6.48
N TYR A 260 6.98 -10.90 -5.17
CA TYR A 260 8.04 -10.68 -4.20
C TYR A 260 9.09 -11.80 -4.23
N LEU A 261 8.67 -13.06 -4.24
CA LEU A 261 9.60 -14.20 -4.35
C LEU A 261 10.44 -14.11 -5.64
N SER A 262 9.79 -13.79 -6.77
CA SER A 262 10.49 -13.68 -8.05
C SER A 262 11.54 -12.56 -8.11
N ILE A 263 11.39 -11.47 -7.35
CA ILE A 263 12.43 -10.43 -7.27
C ILE A 263 13.47 -10.76 -6.20
N SER A 264 13.09 -11.49 -5.15
CA SER A 264 14.00 -11.92 -4.09
C SER A 264 14.98 -12.96 -4.58
N GLU A 265 14.53 -13.96 -5.33
CA GLU A 265 15.38 -14.98 -5.97
C GLU A 265 16.40 -14.32 -6.91
N ARG A 266 15.94 -13.42 -7.79
CA ARG A 266 16.81 -12.65 -8.69
C ARG A 266 17.84 -11.81 -7.93
N ALA A 267 17.46 -11.19 -6.82
CA ALA A 267 18.38 -10.41 -6.01
C ALA A 267 19.44 -11.29 -5.31
N LEU A 268 19.09 -12.52 -4.93
CA LEU A 268 20.03 -13.49 -4.37
C LEU A 268 21.01 -14.03 -5.43
N GLU A 269 20.55 -14.25 -6.66
CA GLU A 269 21.40 -14.64 -7.80
C GLU A 269 22.44 -13.56 -8.10
N ILE A 270 22.02 -12.31 -8.28
CA ILE A 270 22.93 -11.18 -8.53
C ILE A 270 23.96 -11.03 -7.40
N GLY A 271 23.53 -11.15 -6.14
CA GLY A 271 24.45 -11.06 -5.00
C GLY A 271 25.49 -12.18 -4.98
N LYS A 272 25.13 -13.40 -5.42
CA LYS A 272 26.10 -14.50 -5.57
C LYS A 272 27.08 -14.23 -6.71
N ASP A 273 26.60 -13.68 -7.83
CA ASP A 273 27.46 -13.36 -8.97
C ASP A 273 28.49 -12.27 -8.62
N GLU A 274 28.09 -11.22 -7.88
CA GLU A 274 28.99 -10.19 -7.37
C GLU A 274 30.03 -10.77 -6.39
N LEU A 275 29.61 -11.63 -5.45
CA LEU A 275 30.52 -12.33 -4.53
C LEU A 275 31.51 -13.25 -5.27
N ASN A 276 31.07 -13.94 -6.32
CA ASN A 276 31.95 -14.81 -7.10
C ASN A 276 32.97 -14.00 -7.93
N GLN A 277 32.59 -12.81 -8.42
CA GLN A 277 33.52 -11.91 -9.12
C GLN A 277 34.59 -11.34 -8.19
N ASP A 278 34.25 -11.02 -6.94
CA ASP A 278 35.23 -10.55 -5.95
C ASP A 278 36.19 -11.68 -5.53
N ILE A 279 35.76 -12.95 -5.56
CA ILE A 279 36.59 -14.13 -5.26
C ILE A 279 37.52 -14.49 -6.42
N GLU A 280 37.07 -14.38 -7.68
CA GLU A 280 37.91 -14.63 -8.86
C GLU A 280 39.05 -13.60 -9.01
N VAL A 281 38.90 -12.40 -8.45
CA VAL A 281 39.94 -11.35 -8.52
C VAL A 281 41.01 -11.50 -7.43
N GLU A 282 40.79 -12.28 -6.36
CA GLU A 282 41.79 -12.49 -5.30
C GLU A 282 42.67 -13.74 -5.49
N GLU A 283 42.31 -14.71 -6.36
CA GLU A 283 43.08 -15.96 -6.54
C GLU A 283 44.24 -15.88 -7.56
N GLU A 284 44.22 -14.93 -8.53
CA GLU A 284 45.32 -14.81 -9.52
C GLU A 284 46.53 -13.98 -9.05
N ASP A 285 46.43 -13.26 -7.93
CA ASP A 285 47.52 -12.41 -7.40
C ASP A 285 48.49 -13.14 -6.44
N PHE A 286 48.32 -14.45 -6.23
CA PHE A 286 49.17 -15.28 -5.36
C PHE A 286 49.98 -16.37 -6.08
N GLU A 287 50.31 -16.19 -7.37
CA GLU A 287 51.45 -16.93 -7.94
C GLU A 287 52.77 -16.32 -7.43
N PHE A 288 53.33 -16.99 -6.44
CA PHE A 288 54.68 -16.79 -5.91
C PHE A 288 55.69 -16.65 -7.07
N ARG A 289 56.30 -15.47 -7.17
CA ARG A 289 57.60 -15.34 -7.84
C ARG A 289 58.66 -15.99 -6.96
N ASP A 290 59.05 -17.20 -7.33
CA ASP A 290 60.28 -17.87 -6.89
C ASP A 290 61.54 -17.04 -7.23
#